data_AF-A0A2S2PVG2-F1
#
_entry.id   AF-A0A2S2PVG2-F1
#
_cell.length_a   1.000
_cell.length_b   1.000
_cell.length_c   1.000
_cell.angle_alpha   90.00
_cell.angle_beta   90.00
_cell.angle_gamma   90.00
#
_symmetry.space_group_name_H-M   'P 1'
#
loop_
_entity.id
_entity.type
_entity.pdbx_description
1 polymer ?
#
loop_
_entity_poly.entity_id
_entity_poly.type
_entity_poly.pdbx_seq_one_letter_code
_entity_poly.pdbx_strand_id
1 'polypeptide(L)'
;MSKSSLEANLIYIKSNFGFIPSEIKNLENSGILFSESINKIKQIETTMYLAPNVIGEKISNKLKNVLMNNNGFKVLKNISDILDGENITSMLERVFRKT
;
A
#
# COMPACT_ATOMS: atom_id res chain seq x y z
N MET A 1 -3.73 29.46 15.87
CA MET A 1 -3.58 28.10 15.30
C MET A 1 -2.75 28.24 14.03
N SER A 2 -1.60 27.57 13.93
CA SER A 2 -0.72 27.72 12.76
C SER A 2 -1.35 27.05 11.54
N LYS A 3 -1.21 27.67 10.36
CA LYS A 3 -1.70 27.18 9.06
C LYS A 3 -1.35 25.69 8.79
N SER A 4 -0.22 25.23 9.35
CA SER A 4 0.26 23.84 9.32
C SER A 4 -0.67 22.82 9.98
N SER A 5 -1.59 23.21 10.88
CA SER A 5 -2.55 22.28 11.48
C SER A 5 -3.78 22.06 10.59
N LEU A 6 -4.24 23.09 9.87
CA LEU A 6 -5.45 23.01 9.06
C LEU A 6 -5.24 22.13 7.82
N GLU A 7 -4.17 22.36 7.06
CA GLU A 7 -3.83 21.57 5.87
C GLU A 7 -3.69 20.09 6.21
N ALA A 8 -2.98 19.79 7.30
CA ALA A 8 -2.77 18.42 7.75
C ALA A 8 -4.08 17.77 8.25
N ASN A 9 -4.98 18.53 8.89
CA ASN A 9 -6.32 18.06 9.26
C ASN A 9 -7.20 17.79 8.04
N LEU A 10 -7.13 18.63 6.99
CA LEU A 10 -7.88 18.43 5.75
C LEU A 10 -7.40 17.19 5.00
N ILE A 11 -6.08 16.98 4.91
CA ILE A 11 -5.50 15.75 4.35
C ILE A 11 -5.99 14.54 5.13
N TYR A 12 -5.96 14.59 6.47
CA TYR A 12 -6.48 13.52 7.31
C TYR A 12 -7.95 13.20 7.00
N ILE A 13 -8.84 14.21 6.99
CA ILE A 13 -10.27 14.00 6.75
C ILE A 13 -10.49 13.38 5.36
N LYS A 14 -9.87 13.94 4.32
CA LYS A 14 -9.99 13.43 2.94
C LYS A 14 -9.49 11.99 2.83
N SER A 15 -8.34 11.69 3.42
CA SER A 15 -7.72 10.36 3.37
C SER A 15 -8.56 9.30 4.09
N ASN A 16 -9.06 9.58 5.31
CA ASN A 16 -9.73 8.58 6.15
C ASN A 16 -11.20 8.36 5.81
N PHE A 17 -11.90 9.40 5.37
CA PHE A 17 -13.34 9.34 5.13
C PHE A 17 -13.71 9.36 3.65
N GLY A 18 -12.75 9.67 2.77
CA GLY A 18 -12.93 9.62 1.32
C GLY A 18 -12.10 8.53 0.67
N PHE A 19 -10.78 8.75 0.60
CA PHE A 19 -9.88 7.96 -0.23
C PHE A 19 -9.69 6.50 0.25
N ILE A 20 -9.37 6.26 1.52
CA ILE A 20 -9.18 4.89 2.03
C ILE A 20 -10.46 4.05 1.88
N PRO A 21 -11.65 4.51 2.31
CA PRO A 21 -12.88 3.74 2.15
C PRO A 21 -13.21 3.45 0.68
N SER A 22 -12.97 4.42 -0.23
CA SER A 22 -13.21 4.17 -1.66
C SER A 22 -12.26 3.12 -2.23
N GLU A 23 -10.99 3.13 -1.85
CA GLU A 23 -10.04 2.11 -2.30
C GLU A 23 -10.31 0.74 -1.70
N ILE A 24 -10.75 0.65 -0.44
CA ILE A 24 -11.20 -0.63 0.15
C ILE A 24 -12.36 -1.19 -0.67
N LYS A 25 -13.39 -0.37 -0.93
CA LYS A 25 -14.54 -0.78 -1.74
C LYS A 25 -14.15 -1.21 -3.15
N ASN A 26 -13.16 -0.52 -3.75
CA ASN A 26 -12.61 -0.95 -5.04
C ASN A 26 -11.97 -2.34 -4.91
N LEU A 27 -11.10 -2.56 -3.92
CA LEU A 27 -10.41 -3.84 -3.71
C LEU A 27 -11.34 -5.00 -3.35
N GLU A 28 -12.54 -4.72 -2.84
CA GLU A 28 -13.59 -5.72 -2.59
C GLU A 28 -14.31 -6.17 -3.87
N ASN A 29 -14.22 -5.39 -4.96
CA ASN A 29 -14.86 -5.74 -6.22
C ASN A 29 -14.08 -6.84 -6.95
N SER A 30 -14.81 -7.83 -7.47
CA SER A 30 -14.27 -8.81 -8.40
C SER A 30 -13.93 -8.19 -9.75
N GLY A 31 -12.93 -8.74 -10.43
CA GLY A 31 -12.57 -8.35 -11.80
C GLY A 31 -11.55 -7.23 -11.92
N ILE A 32 -11.04 -6.69 -10.81
CA ILE A 32 -9.86 -5.80 -10.83
C ILE A 32 -8.61 -6.62 -11.18
N LEU A 33 -7.78 -6.08 -12.07
CA LEU A 33 -6.52 -6.71 -12.43
C LEU A 33 -5.59 -6.78 -11.21
N PHE A 34 -4.86 -7.88 -11.10
CA PHE A 34 -3.92 -8.09 -10.00
C PHE A 34 -2.93 -6.92 -9.84
N SER A 35 -2.33 -6.46 -10.94
CA SER A 35 -1.38 -5.33 -10.96
C SER A 35 -2.03 -4.03 -10.51
N GLU A 36 -3.28 -3.77 -10.92
CA GLU A 36 -4.03 -2.59 -10.49
C GLU A 36 -4.31 -2.61 -8.99
N SER A 37 -4.70 -3.77 -8.44
CA SER A 37 -4.91 -3.96 -7.00
C SER A 37 -3.64 -3.68 -6.20
N ILE A 38 -2.48 -4.18 -6.65
CA ILE A 38 -1.19 -3.90 -5.99
C ILE A 38 -0.84 -2.42 -6.07
N ASN A 39 -1.01 -1.80 -7.24
CA ASN A 39 -0.71 -0.38 -7.43
C ASN A 39 -1.59 0.52 -6.57
N LYS A 40 -2.87 0.19 -6.37
CA LYS A 40 -3.75 0.90 -5.45
C LYS A 40 -3.21 0.89 -4.02
N ILE A 41 -2.73 -0.26 -3.54
CA ILE A 41 -2.13 -0.35 -2.20
C ILE A 41 -0.84 0.48 -2.11
N LYS A 42 0.03 0.43 -3.13
CA LYS A 42 1.25 1.28 -3.21
C LYS A 42 0.89 2.79 -3.18
N GLN A 43 -0.19 3.20 -3.85
CA GLN A 43 -0.70 4.58 -3.83
C GLN A 43 -1.23 4.99 -2.45
N ILE A 44 -1.93 4.09 -1.75
CA ILE A 44 -2.36 4.32 -0.36
C ILE A 44 -1.14 4.55 0.53
N GLU A 45 -0.13 3.67 0.47
CA GLU A 45 1.11 3.81 1.24
C GLU A 45 1.75 5.19 0.98
N THR A 46 1.90 5.57 -0.29
CA THR A 46 2.49 6.86 -0.70
C THR A 46 1.69 8.06 -0.18
N THR A 47 0.36 8.00 -0.32
CA THR A 47 -0.53 9.09 0.13
C THR A 47 -0.45 9.29 1.64
N MET A 48 -0.28 8.22 2.41
CA MET A 48 -0.14 8.33 3.87
C MET A 48 1.21 8.94 4.27
N TYR A 49 2.29 8.68 3.53
CA TYR A 49 3.59 9.34 3.76
C TYR A 49 3.55 10.86 3.54
N LEU A 50 2.63 11.36 2.73
CA LEU A 50 2.47 12.81 2.47
C LEU A 50 1.75 13.56 3.61
N ALA A 51 1.32 12.88 4.67
CA ALA A 51 0.67 13.49 5.83
C ALA A 51 1.60 13.45 7.07
N PRO A 52 2.60 14.36 7.20
CA PRO A 52 3.65 14.28 8.22
C PRO A 52 3.21 14.70 9.63
N ASN A 53 1.91 14.85 9.90
CA ASN A 53 1.43 15.19 11.24
C ASN A 53 1.27 13.93 12.13
N VAL A 54 1.18 14.13 13.45
CA VAL A 54 1.01 13.04 14.45
C VAL A 54 -0.14 12.08 14.10
N ILE A 55 -1.18 12.60 13.44
CA ILE A 55 -2.35 11.80 13.06
C ILE A 55 -2.04 10.95 11.81
N GLY A 56 -1.39 11.52 10.80
CA GLY A 56 -0.93 10.78 9.62
C GLY A 56 0.10 9.70 9.96
N GLU A 57 0.97 9.96 10.94
CA GLU A 57 1.87 8.95 11.50
C GLU A 57 1.10 7.77 12.13
N LYS A 58 0.09 8.04 12.96
CA LYS A 58 -0.76 6.98 13.55
C LYS A 58 -1.42 6.10 12.49
N ILE A 59 -1.91 6.69 11.41
CA ILE A 59 -2.56 5.94 10.32
C ILE A 59 -1.54 5.15 9.53
N SER A 60 -0.41 5.76 9.18
CA SER A 60 0.68 5.08 8.47
C SER A 60 1.16 3.86 9.26
N ASN A 61 1.30 4.00 10.58
CA ASN A 61 1.64 2.90 11.47
C ASN A 61 0.55 1.82 11.51
N LYS A 62 -0.73 2.21 11.55
CA LYS A 62 -1.85 1.26 11.47
C LYS A 62 -1.83 0.50 10.14
N LEU A 63 -1.68 1.19 9.01
CA LEU A 63 -1.60 0.59 7.68
C LEU A 63 -0.44 -0.40 7.61
N LYS A 64 0.75 0.02 8.04
CA LYS A 64 1.93 -0.84 8.11
C LYS A 64 1.68 -2.09 8.94
N ASN A 65 1.06 -1.96 10.12
CA ASN A 65 0.72 -3.10 10.96
C ASN A 65 -0.29 -4.05 10.29
N VAL A 66 -1.31 -3.51 9.63
CA VAL A 66 -2.30 -4.32 8.89
C VAL A 66 -1.63 -5.10 7.75
N LEU A 67 -0.81 -4.43 6.93
CA LEU A 67 -0.11 -5.06 5.81
C LEU A 67 0.94 -6.07 6.27
N MET A 68 1.69 -5.76 7.34
CA MET A 68 2.70 -6.65 7.91
C MET A 68 2.09 -7.94 8.47
N ASN A 69 0.92 -7.86 9.10
CA ASN A 69 0.21 -9.02 9.63
C ASN A 69 -0.55 -9.80 8.54
N ASN A 70 -0.71 -9.23 7.34
CA ASN A 70 -1.33 -9.91 6.21
C ASN A 70 -0.28 -10.67 5.38
N ASN A 71 0.03 -11.89 5.82
CA ASN A 71 0.97 -12.77 5.11
C ASN A 71 0.57 -13.04 3.65
N GLY A 72 -0.73 -13.11 3.36
CA GLY A 72 -1.24 -13.27 2.00
C GLY A 72 -0.83 -12.10 1.11
N PHE A 73 -0.98 -10.87 1.60
CA PHE A 73 -0.54 -9.68 0.89
C PHE A 73 0.98 -9.66 0.64
N LYS A 74 1.79 -10.15 1.58
CA LYS A 74 3.25 -10.29 1.37
C LYS A 74 3.58 -11.21 0.19
N VAL A 75 2.88 -12.34 0.07
CA VAL A 75 3.04 -13.25 -1.08
C VAL A 75 2.64 -12.56 -2.37
N LEU A 76 1.51 -11.86 -2.38
CA LEU A 76 1.04 -11.10 -3.53
C LEU A 76 2.05 -10.01 -3.94
N LYS A 77 2.59 -9.24 -3.01
CA LYS A 77 3.62 -8.24 -3.31
C LYS A 77 4.84 -8.86 -3.98
N ASN A 78 5.35 -9.98 -3.46
CA ASN A 78 6.46 -10.70 -4.09
C ASN A 78 6.12 -11.17 -5.52
N ILE A 79 4.90 -11.64 -5.77
CA ILE A 79 4.46 -12.02 -7.13
C ILE A 79 4.47 -10.80 -8.05
N SER A 80 3.98 -9.64 -7.59
CA SER A 80 4.05 -8.39 -8.36
C SER A 80 5.50 -8.04 -8.69
N ASP A 81 6.37 -8.02 -7.69
CA ASP A 81 7.78 -7.64 -7.88
C ASP A 81 8.51 -8.60 -8.84
N ILE A 82 8.12 -9.89 -8.90
CA ILE A 82 8.62 -10.85 -9.88
C ILE A 82 8.11 -10.52 -11.29
N LEU A 83 6.81 -10.24 -11.43
CA LEU A 83 6.19 -9.91 -12.72
C LEU A 83 6.70 -8.58 -13.28
N ASP A 84 7.02 -7.64 -12.40
CA ASP A 84 7.59 -6.33 -12.74
C ASP A 84 9.12 -6.41 -13.01
N GLY A 85 9.74 -7.57 -12.79
CA GLY A 85 11.18 -7.79 -12.99
C GLY A 85 12.06 -7.14 -11.91
N GLU A 86 11.49 -6.71 -10.80
CA GLU A 86 12.18 -6.08 -9.67
C GLU A 86 12.82 -7.11 -8.72
N ASN A 87 12.37 -8.37 -8.74
CA ASN A 87 12.88 -9.45 -7.87
C ASN A 87 13.41 -10.68 -8.64
N ILE A 88 14.47 -10.45 -9.40
CA ILE A 88 15.13 -11.47 -10.25
C ILE A 88 15.84 -12.55 -9.41
N THR A 89 16.33 -12.23 -8.21
CA THR A 89 17.14 -13.15 -7.39
C THR A 89 16.40 -14.44 -7.02
N SER A 90 15.10 -14.37 -6.75
CA SER A 90 14.27 -15.55 -6.45
C SER A 90 14.00 -16.43 -7.69
N MET A 91 13.98 -15.85 -8.89
CA MET A 91 13.90 -16.58 -10.17
C MET A 91 15.22 -17.26 -10.50
N LEU A 92 16.35 -16.54 -10.35
CA LEU A 92 17.69 -17.10 -10.60
C LEU A 92 17.97 -18.27 -9.65
N GLU A 93 17.68 -18.15 -8.35
CA GLU A 93 17.89 -19.26 -7.41
C GLU A 93 17.06 -20.52 -7.72
N ARG A 94 15.87 -20.40 -8.32
CA ARG A 94 15.05 -21.56 -8.71
C ARG A 94 15.46 -22.17 -10.05
N VAL A 95 16.02 -21.37 -10.96
CA VAL A 95 16.53 -21.84 -12.26
C VAL A 95 17.90 -22.50 -12.09
N PHE A 96 18.80 -21.92 -11.29
CA PHE A 96 20.17 -22.41 -11.13
C PHE A 96 20.35 -23.50 -10.05
N ARG A 97 19.36 -23.78 -9.20
CA ARG A 97 19.37 -24.96 -8.29
C ARG A 97 18.89 -26.26 -8.96
N LYS A 98 18.55 -26.25 -10.25
CA LYS A 98 18.12 -27.43 -11.03
C LYS A 98 19.11 -27.89 -12.11
N THR A 99 20.32 -27.37 -12.11
CA THR A 99 21.45 -27.80 -12.95
C THR A 99 22.66 -28.05 -12.09
#